data_AF-A0A9X4XQ59-F1
#
_entry.id   AF-A0A9X4XQ59-F1
#
_cell.length_a   1.000
_cell.length_b   1.000
_cell.length_c   1.000
_cell.angle_alpha   90.00
_cell.angle_beta   90.00
_cell.angle_gamma   90.00
#
_symmetry.space_group_name_H-M   'P 1'
#
loop_
_entity.id
_entity.type
_entity.pdbx_description
1 polymer ?
#
loop_
_entity_poly.entity_id
_entity_poly.type
_entity_poly.pdbx_seq_one_letter_code
_entity_poly.pdbx_strand_id
1 'polypeptide(L)'
;MVTSRDQLRSLVERIERLEEEKKALADDIKDVFAEAKGNGYDVKALRAVIRLRKQDKDERAEHEAIVETYMHALGVLAFTPLGRAAIERAVA
;
A
#
# COMPACT_ATOMS: atom_id res chain seq x y z
N MET A 1 -46.88 1.68 -4.27
CA MET A 1 -45.97 1.81 -5.44
C MET A 1 -44.93 2.84 -5.07
N VAL A 2 -43.68 2.43 -4.90
CA VAL A 2 -42.59 3.38 -4.59
C VAL A 2 -42.38 4.24 -5.83
N THR A 3 -42.45 5.57 -5.70
CA THR A 3 -42.29 6.47 -6.85
C THR A 3 -40.80 6.63 -7.18
N SER A 4 -40.47 6.98 -8.43
CA SER A 4 -39.06 7.21 -8.83
C SER A 4 -38.38 8.29 -7.97
N ARG A 5 -39.14 9.23 -7.40
CA ARG A 5 -38.66 10.25 -6.45
C ARG A 5 -38.24 9.63 -5.11
N ASP A 6 -39.00 8.66 -4.60
CA ASP A 6 -38.70 7.99 -3.34
C ASP A 6 -37.50 7.05 -3.48
N GLN A 7 -37.34 6.40 -4.64
CA GLN A 7 -36.14 5.61 -4.95
C GLN A 7 -34.89 6.49 -5.01
N LEU A 8 -34.96 7.64 -5.69
CA LEU A 8 -33.84 8.58 -5.76
C LEU A 8 -33.46 9.09 -4.36
N ARG A 9 -34.45 9.50 -3.54
CA ARG A 9 -34.21 9.94 -2.17
C ARG A 9 -33.49 8.87 -1.34
N SER A 10 -33.97 7.63 -1.39
CA SER A 10 -33.35 6.52 -0.67
C SER A 10 -31.90 6.25 -1.10
N LEU A 11 -31.58 6.41 -2.39
CA LEU A 11 -30.20 6.27 -2.87
C LEU A 11 -29.29 7.39 -2.33
N VAL A 12 -29.76 8.65 -2.35
CA VAL A 12 -28.99 9.78 -1.83
C VAL A 12 -28.71 9.60 -0.33
N GLU A 13 -29.74 9.34 0.47
CA GLU A 13 -29.59 9.16 1.93
C GLU A 13 -28.64 8.02 2.28
N ARG A 14 -28.65 6.92 1.50
CA ARG A 14 -27.71 5.81 1.69
C ARG A 14 -26.27 6.21 1.35
N ILE A 15 -26.07 6.99 0.29
CA ILE A 15 -24.73 7.45 -0.12
C ILE A 15 -24.18 8.45 0.89
N GLU A 16 -24.98 9.39 1.38
CA GLU A 16 -24.55 10.38 2.38
C GLU A 16 -24.06 9.71 3.65
N ARG A 17 -24.82 8.73 4.17
CA ARG A 17 -24.40 7.92 5.32
C ARG A 17 -23.10 7.16 5.06
N LEU A 18 -22.94 6.57 3.87
CA LEU A 18 -21.69 5.87 3.52
C LEU A 18 -20.49 6.83 3.41
N GLU A 19 -20.69 8.06 2.93
CA GLU A 19 -19.64 9.08 2.90
C GLU A 19 -19.27 9.58 4.31
N GLU A 20 -20.24 9.67 5.22
CA GLU A 20 -19.99 9.96 6.64
C GLU A 20 -19.17 8.84 7.31
N GLU A 21 -19.57 7.58 7.11
CA GLU A 21 -18.84 6.41 7.63
C GLU A 21 -17.41 6.35 7.08
N LYS A 22 -17.24 6.60 5.77
CA LYS A 22 -15.92 6.66 5.12
C LYS A 22 -15.07 7.80 5.66
N LYS A 23 -15.66 8.95 5.98
CA LYS A 23 -14.94 10.09 6.58
C LYS A 23 -14.47 9.73 8.00
N ALA A 24 -15.34 9.16 8.82
CA ALA A 24 -14.99 8.72 10.17
C ALA A 24 -13.80 7.74 10.13
N LEU A 25 -13.87 6.72 9.26
CA LEU A 25 -12.78 5.76 9.08
C LEU A 25 -11.49 6.41 8.58
N ALA A 26 -11.60 7.40 7.69
CA ALA A 26 -10.43 8.14 7.19
C ALA A 26 -9.77 8.98 8.29
N ASP A 27 -10.54 9.52 9.23
CA ASP A 27 -10.03 10.26 10.38
C ASP A 27 -9.38 9.30 11.39
N ASP A 28 -9.99 8.14 11.69
CA ASP A 28 -9.38 7.10 12.52
C ASP A 28 -8.01 6.65 11.97
N ILE A 29 -7.90 6.47 10.64
CA ILE A 29 -6.63 6.12 9.99
C ILE A 29 -5.58 7.23 10.17
N LYS A 30 -5.97 8.51 10.14
CA LYS A 30 -5.05 9.63 10.37
C LYS A 30 -4.54 9.62 11.80
N ASP A 31 -5.41 9.34 12.77
CA ASP A 31 -5.04 9.30 14.19
C ASP A 31 -4.03 8.18 14.46
N VAL A 32 -4.21 7.00 13.85
CA VAL A 32 -3.21 5.91 13.92
C VAL A 32 -1.86 6.32 13.33
N PHE A 33 -1.85 7.04 12.19
CA PHE A 33 -0.60 7.56 11.64
C PHE A 33 0.03 8.65 12.52
N ALA A 34 -0.79 9.46 13.20
CA ALA A 34 -0.32 10.48 14.12
C ALA A 34 0.31 9.84 15.38
N GLU A 35 -0.32 8.79 15.92
CA GLU A 35 0.22 7.99 17.02
C GLU A 35 1.55 7.35 16.62
N ALA A 36 1.62 6.72 15.43
CA ALA A 36 2.85 6.14 14.93
C ALA A 36 3.98 7.19 14.81
N LYS A 37 3.65 8.40 14.36
CA LYS A 37 4.60 9.52 14.32
C LYS A 37 5.06 9.93 15.72
N GLY A 38 4.14 10.01 16.69
CA GLY A 38 4.46 10.31 18.09
C GLY A 38 5.38 9.27 18.74
N ASN A 39 5.22 8.01 18.35
CA ASN A 39 6.07 6.88 18.77
C ASN A 39 7.41 6.82 18.00
N GLY A 40 7.69 7.75 17.10
CA GLY A 40 8.96 7.85 16.37
C GLY A 40 9.04 7.04 15.08
N TYR A 41 7.94 6.49 14.58
CA TYR A 41 7.94 5.78 13.30
C TYR A 41 7.90 6.74 12.09
N ASP A 42 8.56 6.35 11.00
CA ASP A 42 8.45 7.03 9.71
C ASP A 42 7.10 6.69 9.03
N VAL A 43 6.19 7.66 9.05
CA VAL A 43 4.86 7.55 8.44
C VAL A 43 4.91 7.30 6.92
N LYS A 44 5.91 7.85 6.21
CA LYS A 44 6.08 7.64 4.77
C LYS A 44 6.48 6.20 4.48
N ALA A 45 7.40 5.64 5.27
CA ALA A 45 7.78 4.23 5.19
C ALA A 45 6.58 3.31 5.50
N LEU A 46 5.81 3.59 6.56
CA LEU A 46 4.60 2.82 6.89
C LEU A 46 3.57 2.82 5.75
N ARG A 47 3.33 3.97 5.11
CA ARG A 47 2.45 4.06 3.93
C ARG A 47 2.96 3.23 2.76
N ALA A 48 4.27 3.19 2.54
CA ALA A 48 4.88 2.34 1.51
C ALA A 48 4.67 0.85 1.84
N VAL A 49 4.90 0.43 3.08
CA VAL A 49 4.65 -0.95 3.54
C VAL A 49 3.20 -1.35 3.35
N ILE A 50 2.24 -0.51 3.75
CA ILE A 50 0.81 -0.80 3.56
C ILE A 50 0.47 -0.95 2.08
N ARG A 51 1.02 -0.10 1.21
CA ARG A 51 0.82 -0.21 -0.25
C ARG A 51 1.39 -1.52 -0.81
N LEU A 52 2.62 -1.86 -0.44
CA LEU A 52 3.27 -3.12 -0.83
C LEU A 52 2.50 -4.35 -0.37
N ARG A 53 1.85 -4.27 0.81
CA ARG A 53 1.02 -5.36 1.35
C ARG A 53 -0.36 -5.47 0.69
N LYS A 54 -0.82 -4.42 0.02
CA LYS A 54 -2.09 -4.42 -0.72
C LYS A 54 -1.95 -4.94 -2.15
N GLN A 55 -0.75 -4.96 -2.70
CA GLN A 55 -0.49 -5.51 -4.03
C GLN A 55 -0.73 -7.03 -4.03
N ASP A 56 -1.23 -7.53 -5.15
CA ASP A 56 -1.32 -8.97 -5.38
C ASP A 56 0.09 -9.59 -5.33
N LYS A 57 0.19 -10.78 -4.73
CA LYS A 57 1.49 -11.42 -4.49
C LYS A 57 2.13 -11.89 -5.79
N ASP A 58 1.33 -12.37 -6.73
CA ASP A 58 1.82 -12.93 -7.98
C ASP A 58 2.22 -11.77 -8.91
N GLU A 59 1.39 -10.74 -9.04
CA GLU A 59 1.75 -9.51 -9.77
C GLU A 59 3.04 -8.87 -9.23
N ARG A 60 3.20 -8.88 -7.90
CA ARG A 60 4.41 -8.36 -7.25
C ARG A 60 5.63 -9.22 -7.57
N ALA A 61 5.51 -10.54 -7.51
CA ALA A 61 6.62 -11.45 -7.81
C ALA A 61 7.07 -11.32 -9.27
N GLU A 62 6.12 -11.21 -10.21
CA GLU A 62 6.42 -10.96 -11.62
C GLU A 62 7.16 -9.63 -11.81
N HIS A 63 6.68 -8.55 -11.18
CA HIS A 63 7.35 -7.25 -11.25
C HIS A 63 8.76 -7.29 -10.64
N GLU A 64 8.94 -7.94 -9.49
CA GLU A 64 10.24 -8.09 -8.84
C GLU A 64 11.24 -8.85 -9.74
N ALA A 65 10.81 -9.91 -10.44
CA ALA A 65 11.65 -10.65 -11.38
C ALA A 65 12.11 -9.80 -12.59
N ILE A 66 11.22 -8.95 -13.11
CA ILE A 66 11.55 -8.03 -14.21
C ILE A 66 12.56 -6.97 -13.74
N VAL A 67 12.31 -6.37 -12.57
CA VAL A 67 13.20 -5.37 -11.98
C VAL A 67 14.58 -5.96 -11.71
N GLU A 68 14.66 -7.19 -11.20
CA GLU A 68 15.91 -7.91 -10.99
C GLU A 68 16.70 -8.07 -12.29
N THR A 69 16.02 -8.46 -13.38
CA THR A 69 16.63 -8.60 -14.71
C THR A 69 17.25 -7.27 -15.18
N TYR A 70 16.54 -6.16 -14.99
CA TYR A 70 17.06 -4.84 -15.36
C TYR A 70 18.19 -4.37 -14.45
N MET A 71 18.10 -4.59 -13.14
CA MET A 71 19.19 -4.27 -12.21
C MET A 71 20.46 -5.05 -12.54
N HIS A 72 20.33 -6.32 -12.91
CA HIS A 72 21.45 -7.13 -13.38
C HIS A 72 22.06 -6.55 -14.66
N ALA A 73 21.24 -6.19 -15.66
CA ALA A 73 21.71 -5.58 -16.90
C ALA A 73 22.41 -4.23 -16.68
N LEU A 74 21.99 -3.46 -15.68
CA LEU A 74 22.58 -2.18 -15.30
C LEU A 74 23.79 -2.31 -14.36
N GLY A 75 24.21 -3.53 -14.01
CA GLY A 75 25.36 -3.78 -13.12
C GLY A 75 25.10 -3.44 -11.65
N VAL A 76 23.83 -3.24 -11.27
CA VAL A 76 23.43 -2.94 -9.89
C VAL A 76 23.25 -4.26 -9.13
N LEU A 77 24.36 -4.87 -8.71
CA LEU A 77 24.37 -6.21 -8.12
C LEU A 77 23.99 -6.23 -6.64
N ALA A 78 24.23 -5.17 -5.87
CA ALA A 78 24.02 -5.15 -4.41
C ALA A 78 22.57 -5.47 -3.96
N PHE A 79 21.59 -5.27 -4.84
CA PHE A 79 20.18 -5.50 -4.54
C PHE A 79 19.64 -6.83 -5.08
N THR A 80 20.42 -7.58 -5.88
CA THR A 80 20.04 -8.90 -6.41
C THR A 80 20.47 -10.04 -5.46
N PRO A 81 19.81 -11.21 -5.50
CA PRO A 81 20.25 -12.41 -4.76
C PRO A 81 21.71 -12.77 -5.03
N LEU A 82 22.16 -12.64 -6.29
CA LEU A 82 23.54 -12.93 -6.68
C LEU A 82 24.55 -11.97 -6.04
N GLY A 83 24.27 -10.65 -6.01
CA GLY A 83 25.20 -9.72 -5.39
C GLY A 83 25.16 -9.74 -3.87
N ARG A 84 24.02 -10.05 -3.25
CA ARG A 84 23.98 -10.32 -1.80
C ARG A 84 24.82 -11.56 -1.44
N ALA A 85 24.68 -12.64 -2.19
CA ALA A 85 25.51 -13.84 -2.00
C ALA A 85 27.00 -13.59 -2.26
N ALA A 86 27.34 -12.72 -3.22
CA ALA A 86 28.72 -12.31 -3.46
C ALA A 86 29.29 -11.45 -2.31
N ILE A 87 28.50 -10.53 -1.75
CA ILE A 87 28.88 -9.74 -0.57
C ILE A 87 29.06 -10.65 0.66
N GLU A 88 28.14 -11.57 0.90
CA GLU A 88 28.23 -12.54 2.01
C GLU A 88 29.50 -13.40 1.91
N ARG A 89 29.88 -13.84 0.70
CA ARG A 89 31.13 -14.58 0.46
C ARG A 89 32.40 -13.73 0.61
N ALA A 90 32.33 -12.42 0.42
CA ALA A 90 33.48 -11.52 0.53
C ALA A 90 33.76 -11.08 1.98
N VAL A 91 32.79 -11.26 2.89
CA VAL A 91 32.86 -10.88 4.30
C VAL A 91 33.14 -12.09 5.22
N ALA A 92 33.04 -13.31 4.70
CA ALA A 92 33.41 -14.57 5.37
C ALA A 92 34.88 -14.91 5.16
#